data_AF-A0A8H8RMR3-F1
#
_entry.id   AF-A0A8H8RMR3-F1
#
_cell.length_a   1.000
_cell.length_b   1.000
_cell.length_c   1.000
_cell.angle_alpha   90.00
_cell.angle_beta   90.00
_cell.angle_gamma   90.00
#
_symmetry.space_group_name_H-M   'P 1'
#
loop_
_entity.id
_entity.type
_entity.pdbx_description
1 polymer ?
#
loop_
_entity_poly.entity_id
_entity_poly.type
_entity_poly.pdbx_seq_one_letter_code
_entity_poly.pdbx_strand_id
1 'polypeptide(L)'
;MTTERYTRFQPCYVLRDNDIPCVIWGEDAVGYYGVPTVVFTFYILVPDIDKAANILIQRGWHLEDNAQSQFGNHPLSSAHRRLMPPIDMTENIRIQPSRGPPPPPSKLPPGPTMTILLPATEWHFTFPSVLEGFFPPLPALLDALIDRLLDNDPLANENWSHLAILIAYLYSYVPALKEKSFAEYLKYEHRQYHYDSLSGMRTGTLPFVRHQRKVRDALRDGNHRLCDCSANQDDESLFTAKVEERLRALHASPCSPDEYEIEKLRQEEYERDYSD
;
A
#
# COMPACT_ATOMS: atom_id res chain seq x y z
N MET A 1 -5.00 -34.58 -18.38
CA MET A 1 -5.29 -33.90 -17.11
C MET A 1 -4.21 -32.86 -16.92
N THR A 2 -4.48 -31.62 -17.31
CA THR A 2 -3.57 -30.49 -17.13
C THR A 2 -3.46 -30.20 -15.63
N THR A 3 -2.25 -30.26 -15.10
CA THR A 3 -1.91 -29.76 -13.77
C THR A 3 -2.30 -28.29 -13.70
N GLU A 4 -3.47 -27.99 -13.11
CA GLU A 4 -3.83 -26.62 -12.76
C GLU A 4 -2.75 -26.12 -11.81
N ARG A 5 -1.89 -25.23 -12.29
CA ARG A 5 -0.96 -24.52 -11.42
C ARG A 5 -1.81 -23.71 -10.47
N TYR A 6 -1.81 -24.07 -9.20
CA TYR A 6 -2.44 -23.29 -8.16
C TYR A 6 -1.79 -21.90 -8.12
N THR A 7 -2.47 -20.92 -8.68
CA THR A 7 -2.01 -19.52 -8.65
C THR A 7 -2.54 -18.85 -7.40
N ARG A 8 -1.81 -17.85 -6.88
CA ARG A 8 -2.27 -16.96 -5.81
C ARG A 8 -3.68 -16.40 -6.04
N PHE A 9 -4.09 -16.23 -7.30
CA PHE A 9 -5.39 -15.67 -7.70
C PHE A 9 -6.52 -16.69 -7.84
N GLN A 10 -6.27 -17.97 -7.51
CA GLN A 10 -7.29 -19.02 -7.56
C GLN A 10 -8.62 -18.66 -6.88
N PRO A 11 -8.65 -18.00 -5.69
CA PRO A 11 -9.91 -17.59 -5.10
C PRO A 11 -10.75 -16.68 -6.01
N CYS A 12 -10.12 -15.81 -6.79
CA CYS A 12 -10.84 -14.92 -7.72
C CYS A 12 -11.52 -15.71 -8.85
N TYR A 13 -10.86 -16.72 -9.39
CA TYR A 13 -11.46 -17.61 -10.39
C TYR A 13 -12.65 -18.36 -9.82
N VAL A 14 -12.49 -18.95 -8.63
CA VAL A 14 -13.58 -19.66 -7.93
C VAL A 14 -14.78 -18.74 -7.69
N LEU A 15 -14.57 -17.51 -7.22
CA LEU A 15 -15.65 -16.55 -6.98
C LEU A 15 -16.35 -16.14 -8.28
N ARG A 16 -15.59 -15.87 -9.35
CA ARG A 16 -16.14 -15.50 -10.65
C ARG A 16 -17.00 -16.62 -11.26
N ASP A 17 -16.55 -17.88 -11.15
CA ASP A 17 -17.29 -19.04 -11.66
C ASP A 17 -18.60 -19.31 -10.89
N ASN A 18 -18.82 -18.63 -9.76
CA ASN A 18 -20.04 -18.67 -8.96
C ASN A 18 -20.76 -17.31 -8.93
N ASP A 19 -20.54 -16.46 -9.94
CA ASP A 19 -21.18 -15.15 -10.11
C ASP A 19 -21.00 -14.20 -8.91
N ILE A 20 -19.88 -14.32 -8.20
CA ILE A 20 -19.48 -13.38 -7.15
C ILE A 20 -18.41 -12.45 -7.71
N PRO A 21 -18.72 -11.16 -7.95
CA PRO A 21 -17.71 -10.21 -8.40
C PRO A 21 -16.68 -10.00 -7.30
N CYS A 22 -15.41 -9.90 -7.70
CA CYS A 22 -14.31 -9.70 -6.78
C CYS A 22 -13.20 -8.88 -7.44
N VAL A 23 -12.49 -8.07 -6.66
CA VAL A 23 -11.29 -7.37 -7.12
C VAL A 23 -10.12 -7.61 -6.17
N ILE A 24 -8.94 -7.80 -6.75
CA ILE A 24 -7.66 -7.91 -6.05
C ILE A 24 -7.35 -6.56 -5.40
N TRP A 25 -6.83 -6.61 -4.17
CA TRP A 25 -6.60 -5.43 -3.35
C TRP A 25 -5.21 -5.43 -2.70
N GLY A 26 -4.84 -4.32 -2.07
CA GLY A 26 -3.59 -4.17 -1.33
C GLY A 26 -2.34 -4.20 -2.21
N GLU A 27 -1.30 -4.88 -1.75
CA GLU A 27 0.01 -4.98 -2.40
C GLU A 27 -0.09 -5.60 -3.80
N ASP A 28 -0.90 -6.64 -3.97
CA ASP A 28 -1.11 -7.27 -5.28
C ASP A 28 -1.72 -6.28 -6.28
N ALA A 29 -2.63 -5.40 -5.83
CA ALA A 29 -3.26 -4.39 -6.70
C ALA A 29 -2.30 -3.28 -7.13
N VAL A 30 -1.49 -2.75 -6.21
CA VAL A 30 -0.49 -1.72 -6.57
C VAL A 30 0.68 -2.33 -7.36
N GLY A 31 1.03 -3.59 -7.09
CA GLY A 31 2.05 -4.34 -7.82
C GLY A 31 1.69 -4.53 -9.29
N TYR A 32 0.41 -4.76 -9.61
CA TYR A 32 -0.09 -4.80 -10.99
C TYR A 32 0.21 -3.52 -11.78
N TYR A 33 0.25 -2.37 -11.12
CA TYR A 33 0.58 -1.07 -11.73
C TYR A 33 2.09 -0.75 -11.75
N GLY A 34 2.94 -1.71 -11.39
CA GLY A 34 4.41 -1.57 -11.47
C GLY A 34 5.08 -1.12 -10.19
N VAL A 35 4.36 -1.06 -9.06
CA VAL A 35 4.99 -0.83 -7.76
C VAL A 35 5.79 -2.08 -7.32
N PRO A 36 7.07 -1.97 -6.96
CA PRO A 36 7.85 -3.09 -6.45
C PRO A 36 7.45 -3.39 -4.99
N THR A 37 6.43 -4.20 -4.79
CA THR A 37 5.97 -4.65 -3.46
C THR A 37 6.26 -6.13 -3.24
N VAL A 38 6.52 -6.50 -1.99
CA VAL A 38 6.51 -7.91 -1.56
C VAL A 38 5.11 -8.29 -1.12
N VAL A 39 4.58 -9.38 -1.66
CA VAL A 39 3.22 -9.85 -1.37
C VAL A 39 3.26 -11.01 -0.37
N PHE A 40 2.64 -10.82 0.79
CA PHE A 40 2.51 -11.85 1.82
C PHE A 40 1.08 -12.39 1.83
N THR A 41 0.13 -11.56 2.26
CA THR A 41 -1.30 -11.86 2.35
C THR A 41 -2.04 -11.47 1.08
N PHE A 42 -3.00 -12.28 0.63
CA PHE A 42 -3.79 -11.96 -0.55
C PHE A 42 -5.12 -11.32 -0.16
N TYR A 43 -5.30 -10.03 -0.49
CA TYR A 43 -6.52 -9.29 -0.17
C TYR A 43 -7.44 -9.23 -1.38
N ILE A 44 -8.74 -9.44 -1.15
CA ILE A 44 -9.77 -9.37 -2.18
C ILE A 44 -10.95 -8.57 -1.63
N LEU A 45 -11.43 -7.59 -2.39
CA LEU A 45 -12.72 -6.95 -2.10
C LEU A 45 -13.85 -7.76 -2.73
N VAL A 46 -14.93 -7.96 -1.98
CA VAL A 46 -16.16 -8.62 -2.42
C VAL A 46 -17.39 -7.85 -1.91
N PRO A 47 -18.56 -7.94 -2.57
CA PRO A 47 -19.78 -7.29 -2.07
C PRO A 47 -20.26 -7.87 -0.74
N ASP A 48 -20.10 -9.19 -0.55
CA ASP A 48 -20.55 -9.92 0.63
C ASP A 48 -19.48 -10.94 1.03
N ILE A 49 -18.83 -10.69 2.18
CA ILE A 49 -17.73 -11.52 2.67
C ILE A 49 -18.19 -12.90 3.13
N ASP A 50 -19.41 -13.05 3.62
CA ASP A 50 -19.94 -14.31 4.13
C ASP A 50 -20.35 -15.22 2.98
N LYS A 51 -21.05 -14.66 1.99
CA LYS A 51 -21.39 -15.39 0.76
C LYS A 51 -20.12 -15.85 0.04
N ALA A 52 -19.12 -14.98 -0.12
CA ALA A 52 -17.86 -15.31 -0.76
C ALA A 52 -17.07 -16.37 0.03
N ALA A 53 -17.00 -16.26 1.36
CA ALA A 53 -16.34 -17.25 2.20
C ALA A 53 -16.99 -18.64 2.08
N ASN A 54 -18.32 -18.70 2.11
CA ASN A 54 -19.06 -19.96 1.96
C ASN A 54 -18.73 -20.69 0.65
N ILE A 55 -18.64 -19.96 -0.47
CA ILE A 55 -18.24 -20.55 -1.77
C ILE A 55 -16.82 -21.10 -1.72
N LEU A 56 -15.87 -20.36 -1.14
CA LEU A 56 -14.50 -20.83 -1.02
C LEU A 56 -14.39 -22.06 -0.09
N ILE A 57 -15.14 -22.08 1.01
CA ILE A 57 -15.20 -23.23 1.93
C ILE A 57 -15.73 -24.49 1.23
N GLN A 58 -16.79 -24.35 0.43
CA GLN A 58 -17.32 -25.46 -0.39
C GLN A 58 -16.30 -26.01 -1.40
N ARG A 59 -15.28 -25.22 -1.74
CA ARG A 59 -14.19 -25.61 -2.65
C ARG A 59 -12.90 -26.01 -1.93
N GLY A 60 -12.95 -26.18 -0.60
CA GLY A 60 -11.87 -26.74 0.20
C GLY A 60 -11.00 -25.71 0.94
N TRP A 61 -11.34 -24.42 0.91
CA TRP A 61 -10.67 -23.44 1.78
C TRP A 61 -11.13 -23.63 3.22
N HIS A 62 -10.25 -23.30 4.17
CA HIS A 62 -10.54 -23.41 5.60
C HIS A 62 -10.63 -22.02 6.23
N LEU A 63 -11.72 -21.77 6.96
CA LEU A 63 -11.89 -20.54 7.73
C LEU A 63 -10.98 -20.56 8.96
N GLU A 64 -10.27 -19.46 9.20
CA GLU A 64 -9.37 -19.30 10.34
C GLU A 64 -9.85 -18.15 11.23
N ASP A 65 -10.72 -18.45 12.19
CA ASP A 65 -11.38 -17.45 13.05
C ASP A 65 -10.55 -17.01 14.26
N ASN A 66 -9.49 -17.75 14.62
CA ASN A 66 -8.78 -17.58 15.89
C ASN A 66 -7.52 -16.69 15.81
N ALA A 67 -7.16 -16.18 14.63
CA ALA A 67 -5.92 -15.44 14.44
C ALA A 67 -6.21 -13.98 14.09
N GLN A 68 -5.52 -13.05 14.76
CA GLN A 68 -5.62 -11.62 14.46
C GLN A 68 -5.12 -11.36 13.04
N SER A 69 -6.02 -10.96 12.15
CA SER A 69 -5.67 -10.57 10.78
C SER A 69 -5.00 -9.21 10.77
N GLN A 70 -4.15 -9.00 9.77
CA GLN A 70 -3.43 -7.75 9.57
C GLN A 70 -3.66 -7.23 8.15
N PHE A 71 -3.55 -5.91 7.97
CA PHE A 71 -3.39 -5.24 6.69
C PHE A 71 -2.05 -4.52 6.70
N GLY A 72 -1.11 -5.02 5.88
CA GLY A 72 0.31 -4.74 6.10
C GLY A 72 0.76 -5.26 7.47
N ASN A 73 1.37 -4.38 8.27
CA ASN A 73 1.83 -4.70 9.62
C ASN A 73 0.82 -4.34 10.73
N HIS A 74 -0.38 -3.86 10.36
CA HIS A 74 -1.34 -3.32 11.31
C HIS A 74 -2.55 -4.25 11.49
N PRO A 75 -3.09 -4.40 12.71
CA PRO A 75 -4.32 -5.15 12.94
C PRO A 75 -5.47 -4.66 12.05
N LEU A 76 -6.20 -5.63 11.48
CA LEU A 76 -7.37 -5.35 10.67
C LEU A 76 -8.60 -5.23 11.58
N SER A 77 -9.10 -4.01 11.77
CA SER A 77 -10.31 -3.71 12.55
C SER A 77 -11.61 -3.86 11.76
N SER A 78 -11.52 -3.91 10.43
CA SER A 78 -12.65 -4.00 9.48
C SER A 78 -13.28 -5.39 9.51
N ALA A 79 -14.56 -5.50 9.14
CA ALA A 79 -15.16 -6.82 8.95
C ALA A 79 -14.39 -7.58 7.87
N HIS A 80 -14.09 -8.86 8.11
CA HIS A 80 -13.35 -9.67 7.16
C HIS A 80 -13.56 -11.17 7.39
N ARG A 81 -13.15 -11.97 6.40
CA ARG A 81 -13.01 -13.42 6.53
C ARG A 81 -11.60 -13.83 6.11
N ARG A 82 -10.97 -14.67 6.92
CA ARG A 82 -9.61 -15.17 6.71
C ARG A 82 -9.68 -16.63 6.33
N LEU A 83 -9.19 -16.96 5.13
CA LEU A 83 -9.31 -18.27 4.54
C LEU A 83 -7.93 -18.82 4.16
N MET A 84 -7.61 -19.99 4.66
CA MET A 84 -6.43 -20.73 4.24
C MET A 84 -6.74 -21.54 2.98
N PRO A 85 -5.83 -21.57 2.00
CA PRO A 85 -6.03 -22.36 0.80
C PRO A 85 -6.15 -23.85 1.14
N PRO A 86 -6.83 -24.65 0.30
CA PRO A 86 -6.82 -26.10 0.45
C PRO A 86 -5.38 -26.59 0.50
N ILE A 87 -5.03 -27.32 1.56
CA ILE A 87 -3.70 -27.94 1.69
C ILE A 87 -3.64 -29.05 0.65
N ASP A 88 -2.88 -28.86 -0.43
CA ASP A 88 -2.63 -29.96 -1.35
C ASP A 88 -1.70 -30.96 -0.65
N MET A 89 -2.26 -32.08 -0.17
CA MET A 89 -1.49 -33.14 0.51
C MET A 89 -0.42 -33.77 -0.40
N THR A 90 -0.37 -33.40 -1.69
CA THR A 90 0.61 -33.90 -2.65
C THR A 90 1.91 -33.09 -2.68
N GLU A 91 1.92 -31.85 -2.19
CA GLU A 91 3.15 -31.06 -2.04
C GLU A 91 3.45 -30.83 -0.56
N ASN A 92 4.37 -31.63 -0.03
CA ASN A 92 5.08 -31.41 1.23
C ASN A 92 5.93 -30.12 1.18
N ILE A 93 5.34 -28.96 0.89
CA ILE A 93 5.98 -27.68 1.19
C ILE A 93 5.83 -27.48 2.69
N ARG A 94 6.82 -27.99 3.40
CA ARG A 94 7.10 -27.73 4.81
C ARG A 94 7.23 -26.20 4.98
N ILE A 95 6.12 -25.50 5.20
CA ILE A 95 6.16 -24.16 5.80
C ILE A 95 6.45 -24.40 7.28
N GLN A 96 7.69 -24.76 7.59
CA GLN A 96 8.17 -24.57 8.95
C GLN A 96 8.31 -23.05 9.15
N PRO A 97 7.85 -22.50 10.28
CA PRO A 97 8.22 -21.15 10.68
C PRO A 97 9.72 -21.17 11.02
N SER A 98 10.58 -21.11 10.02
CA SER A 98 12.02 -21.03 10.25
C SER A 98 12.31 -19.64 10.82
N ARG A 99 12.81 -19.60 12.07
CA ARG A 99 13.57 -18.48 12.65
C ARG A 99 14.87 -18.26 11.86
N GLY A 100 14.77 -17.95 10.58
CA GLY A 100 15.88 -17.68 9.69
C GLY A 100 15.59 -16.45 8.84
N PRO A 101 16.63 -15.83 8.25
CA PRO A 101 16.43 -14.73 7.32
C PRO A 101 15.49 -15.17 6.19
N PRO A 102 14.61 -14.29 5.71
CA PRO A 102 13.65 -14.64 4.68
C PRO A 102 14.38 -15.19 3.45
N PRO A 103 13.83 -16.23 2.80
CA PRO A 103 14.44 -16.78 1.59
C PRO A 103 14.57 -15.67 0.52
N PRO A 104 15.60 -15.73 -0.33
CA PRO A 104 15.77 -14.77 -1.41
C PRO A 104 14.52 -14.73 -2.31
N PRO A 105 14.23 -13.57 -2.94
CA PRO A 105 13.05 -13.40 -3.77
C PRO A 105 13.04 -14.46 -4.89
N SER A 106 12.05 -15.34 -4.84
CA SER A 106 11.85 -16.37 -5.85
C SER A 106 11.42 -15.73 -7.17
N LYS A 107 11.94 -16.24 -8.30
CA LYS A 107 11.46 -15.88 -9.64
C LYS A 107 10.11 -16.53 -9.99
N LEU A 108 9.62 -17.46 -9.17
CA LEU A 108 8.34 -18.10 -9.35
C LEU A 108 7.23 -17.26 -8.71
N PRO A 109 6.05 -17.17 -9.33
CA PRO A 109 4.90 -16.50 -8.71
C PRO A 109 4.59 -17.17 -7.36
N PRO A 110 4.14 -16.40 -6.35
CA PRO A 110 3.79 -16.96 -5.05
C PRO A 110 2.73 -18.06 -5.23
N GLY A 111 2.91 -19.18 -4.52
CA GLY A 111 1.89 -20.23 -4.43
C GLY A 111 0.63 -19.74 -3.70
N PRO A 112 -0.37 -20.61 -3.53
CA PRO A 112 -1.57 -20.31 -2.75
C PRO A 112 -1.20 -19.75 -1.38
N THR A 113 -1.86 -18.66 -1.01
CA THR A 113 -1.60 -17.95 0.23
C THR A 113 -2.91 -17.71 0.97
N MET A 114 -2.81 -17.43 2.26
CA MET A 114 -3.90 -16.90 3.07
C MET A 114 -4.66 -15.77 2.34
N THR A 115 -5.95 -15.99 2.14
CA THR A 115 -6.85 -15.06 1.47
C THR A 115 -7.67 -14.31 2.52
N ILE A 116 -7.63 -12.98 2.47
CA ILE A 116 -8.48 -12.12 3.29
C ILE A 116 -9.55 -11.50 2.40
N LEU A 117 -10.81 -11.83 2.69
CA LEU A 117 -11.96 -11.21 2.08
C LEU A 117 -12.34 -9.95 2.86
N LEU A 118 -12.45 -8.85 2.14
CA LEU A 118 -12.80 -7.54 2.66
C LEU A 118 -14.11 -7.06 2.01
N PRO A 119 -15.02 -6.43 2.77
CA PRO A 119 -16.24 -5.88 2.20
C PRO A 119 -15.91 -4.63 1.37
N ALA A 120 -16.27 -4.65 0.09
CA ALA A 120 -15.97 -3.55 -0.83
C ALA A 120 -16.57 -2.21 -0.37
N THR A 121 -17.71 -2.26 0.33
CA THR A 121 -18.39 -1.09 0.90
C THR A 121 -17.55 -0.37 1.95
N GLU A 122 -16.92 -1.09 2.89
CA GLU A 122 -16.04 -0.47 3.90
C GLU A 122 -14.75 0.08 3.26
N TRP A 123 -14.34 -0.49 2.13
CA TRP A 123 -13.16 -0.06 1.38
C TRP A 123 -13.48 0.96 0.29
N HIS A 124 -14.68 1.54 0.30
CA HIS A 124 -15.13 2.59 -0.62
C HIS A 124 -15.00 2.24 -2.11
N PHE A 125 -15.02 0.93 -2.42
CA PHE A 125 -14.91 0.44 -3.79
C PHE A 125 -16.30 0.07 -4.32
N THR A 126 -16.66 0.66 -5.46
CA THR A 126 -17.89 0.33 -6.18
C THR A 126 -17.56 -0.51 -7.40
N PHE A 127 -18.18 -1.69 -7.50
CA PHE A 127 -17.99 -2.56 -8.65
C PHE A 127 -18.62 -1.94 -9.90
N PRO A 128 -17.90 -1.89 -11.03
CA PRO A 128 -18.48 -1.51 -12.30
C PRO A 128 -19.49 -2.57 -12.76
N SER A 129 -20.43 -2.19 -13.62
CA SER A 129 -21.43 -3.12 -14.18
C SER A 129 -20.81 -4.27 -14.98
N VAL A 130 -19.64 -4.05 -15.57
CA VAL A 130 -18.83 -5.06 -16.25
C VAL A 130 -17.41 -4.96 -15.70
N LEU A 131 -16.90 -6.08 -15.21
CA LEU A 131 -15.54 -6.20 -14.68
C LEU A 131 -14.72 -7.08 -15.63
N GLU A 132 -13.82 -6.47 -16.41
CA GLU A 132 -13.03 -7.16 -17.45
C GLU A 132 -11.92 -8.06 -16.87
N GLY A 133 -11.54 -7.86 -15.61
CA GLY A 133 -10.48 -8.63 -14.95
C GLY A 133 -10.54 -8.49 -13.43
N PHE A 134 -9.59 -9.09 -12.72
CA PHE A 134 -9.60 -9.03 -11.25
C PHE A 134 -8.96 -7.78 -10.67
N PHE A 135 -8.22 -7.00 -11.47
CA PHE A 135 -7.55 -5.80 -10.97
C PHE A 135 -8.46 -4.57 -11.11
N PRO A 136 -8.58 -3.73 -10.07
CA PRO A 136 -9.36 -2.50 -10.15
C PRO A 136 -8.70 -1.52 -11.13
N PRO A 137 -9.45 -0.76 -11.95
CA PRO A 137 -8.91 0.34 -12.73
C PRO A 137 -8.16 1.35 -11.85
N LEU A 138 -7.05 1.90 -12.34
CA LEU A 138 -6.17 2.76 -11.53
C LEU A 138 -6.90 3.95 -10.88
N PRO A 139 -7.79 4.69 -11.57
CA PRO A 139 -8.54 5.77 -10.94
C PRO A 139 -9.44 5.26 -9.79
N ALA A 140 -10.14 4.14 -10.00
CA ALA A 140 -11.02 3.55 -9.00
C ALA A 140 -10.24 3.02 -7.79
N LEU A 141 -9.07 2.43 -8.01
CA LEU A 141 -8.14 2.02 -6.94
C LEU A 141 -7.70 3.23 -6.12
N LEU A 142 -7.25 4.30 -6.79
CA LEU A 142 -6.76 5.50 -6.11
C LEU A 142 -7.87 6.22 -5.35
N ASP A 143 -9.06 6.39 -5.94
CA ASP A 143 -10.22 6.99 -5.29
C ASP A 143 -10.60 6.25 -4.01
N ALA A 144 -10.69 4.92 -4.07
CA ALA A 144 -11.05 4.10 -2.91
C ALA A 144 -9.98 4.13 -1.80
N LEU A 145 -8.69 4.13 -2.17
CA LEU A 145 -7.59 4.31 -1.22
C LEU A 145 -7.63 5.70 -0.56
N ILE A 146 -7.88 6.75 -1.33
CA ILE A 146 -8.00 8.13 -0.82
C ILE A 146 -9.20 8.25 0.10
N ASP A 147 -10.39 7.77 -0.29
CA ASP A 147 -11.58 7.78 0.57
C ASP A 147 -11.29 7.06 1.89
N ARG A 148 -10.72 5.85 1.84
CA ARG A 148 -10.38 5.07 3.03
C ARG A 148 -9.34 5.79 3.90
N LEU A 149 -8.32 6.41 3.31
CA LEU A 149 -7.31 7.18 4.04
C LEU A 149 -7.93 8.40 4.74
N LEU A 150 -8.83 9.11 4.04
CA LEU A 150 -9.39 10.37 4.49
C LEU A 150 -10.61 10.21 5.39
N ASP A 151 -11.32 9.07 5.39
CA ASP A 151 -12.46 8.85 6.31
C ASP A 151 -12.01 8.34 7.70
N ASN A 152 -10.87 7.67 7.78
CA ASN A 152 -10.36 7.11 9.03
C ASN A 152 -9.57 8.13 9.86
N ASP A 153 -9.91 8.35 11.14
CA ASP A 153 -9.04 9.14 12.02
C ASP A 153 -7.66 8.48 12.16
N PRO A 154 -6.56 9.13 11.71
CA PRO A 154 -5.22 8.57 11.80
C PRO A 154 -4.77 8.23 13.23
N LEU A 155 -5.36 8.88 14.24
CA LEU A 155 -5.05 8.60 15.65
C LEU A 155 -5.83 7.40 16.20
N ALA A 156 -6.94 7.03 15.58
CA ALA A 156 -7.79 5.92 16.01
C ALA A 156 -7.60 4.65 15.17
N ASN A 157 -7.05 4.79 13.95
CA ASN A 157 -6.93 3.69 13.00
C ASN A 157 -5.47 3.43 12.62
N GLU A 158 -4.94 2.31 13.07
CA GLU A 158 -3.52 1.97 12.92
C GLU A 158 -3.12 1.67 11.47
N ASN A 159 -4.05 1.32 10.59
CA ASN A 159 -3.74 0.99 9.19
C ASN A 159 -3.57 2.22 8.27
N TRP A 160 -3.80 3.43 8.78
CA TRP A 160 -3.67 4.69 8.00
C TRP A 160 -2.27 4.83 7.37
N SER A 161 -1.22 4.48 8.13
CA SER A 161 0.17 4.53 7.66
C SER A 161 0.39 3.63 6.45
N HIS A 162 -0.19 2.43 6.46
CA HIS A 162 -0.06 1.48 5.36
C HIS A 162 -0.81 1.96 4.11
N LEU A 163 -2.02 2.50 4.27
CA LEU A 163 -2.76 3.14 3.16
C LEU A 163 -1.98 4.30 2.56
N ALA A 164 -1.40 5.16 3.40
CA ALA A 164 -0.56 6.27 2.98
C ALA A 164 0.66 5.79 2.18
N ILE A 165 1.29 4.68 2.60
CA ILE A 165 2.42 4.07 1.88
C ILE A 165 1.98 3.55 0.51
N LEU A 166 0.86 2.82 0.42
CA LEU A 166 0.36 2.31 -0.86
C LEU A 166 0.10 3.46 -1.86
N ILE A 167 -0.51 4.56 -1.40
CA ILE A 167 -0.74 5.74 -2.24
C ILE A 167 0.60 6.40 -2.63
N ALA A 168 1.52 6.62 -1.68
CA ALA A 168 2.83 7.21 -1.95
C ALA A 168 3.64 6.39 -2.97
N TYR A 169 3.56 5.06 -2.88
CA TYR A 169 4.17 4.17 -3.85
C TYR A 169 3.54 4.31 -5.23
N LEU A 170 2.21 4.38 -5.32
CA LEU A 170 1.55 4.62 -6.60
C LEU A 170 2.08 5.91 -7.26
N TYR A 171 2.12 7.04 -6.53
CA TYR A 171 2.68 8.30 -7.06
C TYR A 171 4.17 8.21 -7.43
N SER A 172 4.94 7.39 -6.72
CA SER A 172 6.39 7.26 -6.99
C SER A 172 6.67 6.46 -8.27
N TYR A 173 5.94 5.35 -8.47
CA TYR A 173 6.25 4.36 -9.49
C TYR A 173 5.38 4.43 -10.74
N VAL A 174 4.12 4.87 -10.62
CA VAL A 174 3.17 4.83 -11.74
C VAL A 174 3.26 6.12 -12.57
N PRO A 175 3.71 6.09 -13.84
CA PRO A 175 3.92 7.31 -14.63
C PRO A 175 2.64 8.13 -14.83
N ALA A 176 1.49 7.46 -15.01
CA ALA A 176 0.22 8.14 -15.21
C ALA A 176 -0.14 9.09 -14.05
N LEU A 177 0.28 8.78 -12.82
CA LEU A 177 0.01 9.60 -11.64
C LEU A 177 0.94 10.82 -11.51
N LYS A 178 1.90 10.99 -12.41
CA LYS A 178 2.78 12.18 -12.47
C LYS A 178 2.18 13.28 -13.35
N GLU A 179 1.14 12.95 -14.12
CA GLU A 179 0.47 13.86 -15.04
C GLU A 179 -0.72 14.54 -14.37
N LYS A 180 -0.74 15.88 -14.34
CA LYS A 180 -1.86 16.64 -13.75
C LYS A 180 -3.22 16.28 -14.36
N SER A 181 -3.26 15.94 -15.64
CA SER A 181 -4.50 15.56 -16.35
C SER A 181 -5.12 14.26 -15.81
N PHE A 182 -4.37 13.44 -15.06
CA PHE A 182 -4.92 12.24 -14.46
C PHE A 182 -6.07 12.53 -13.49
N ALA A 183 -6.10 13.71 -12.87
CA ALA A 183 -7.19 14.15 -12.01
C ALA A 183 -8.57 14.11 -12.70
N GLU A 184 -8.65 14.21 -14.02
CA GLU A 184 -9.93 14.16 -14.75
C GLU A 184 -10.65 12.83 -14.59
N TYR A 185 -9.90 11.74 -14.34
CA TYR A 185 -10.44 10.39 -14.14
C TYR A 185 -10.83 10.10 -12.69
N LEU A 186 -10.48 10.99 -11.75
CA LEU A 186 -10.79 10.86 -10.33
C LEU A 186 -12.13 11.52 -9.97
N LYS A 187 -12.72 11.07 -8.86
CA LYS A 187 -13.82 11.80 -8.19
C LYS A 187 -13.43 13.26 -7.99
N TYR A 188 -14.39 14.17 -8.17
CA TYR A 188 -14.15 15.60 -8.14
C TYR A 188 -13.47 16.05 -6.84
N GLU A 189 -13.91 15.53 -5.69
CA GLU A 189 -13.36 15.86 -4.38
C GLU A 189 -11.94 15.31 -4.13
N HIS A 190 -11.45 14.37 -4.95
CA HIS A 190 -10.10 13.81 -4.84
C HIS A 190 -9.09 14.48 -5.77
N ARG A 191 -9.55 15.31 -6.72
CA ARG A 191 -8.68 16.00 -7.66
C ARG A 191 -7.68 16.91 -6.95
N GLN A 192 -8.11 17.58 -5.88
CA GLN A 192 -7.20 18.43 -5.10
C GLN A 192 -6.11 17.63 -4.39
N TYR A 193 -6.42 16.42 -3.88
CA TYR A 193 -5.41 15.50 -3.34
C TYR A 193 -4.33 15.20 -4.37
N HIS A 194 -4.74 14.96 -5.62
CA HIS A 194 -3.81 14.72 -6.72
C HIS A 194 -2.93 15.93 -7.02
N TYR A 195 -3.51 17.12 -7.18
CA TYR A 195 -2.75 18.35 -7.42
C TYR A 195 -1.77 18.64 -6.28
N ASP A 196 -2.21 18.49 -5.04
CA ASP A 196 -1.38 18.73 -3.87
C ASP A 196 -0.24 17.72 -3.76
N SER A 197 -0.48 16.46 -4.11
CA SER A 197 0.56 15.43 -4.18
C SER A 197 1.64 15.76 -5.22
N LEU A 198 1.27 16.43 -6.31
CA LEU A 198 2.20 16.90 -7.35
C LEU A 198 2.84 18.26 -7.05
N SER A 199 2.29 19.03 -6.10
CA SER A 199 2.78 20.36 -5.74
C SER A 199 4.05 20.37 -4.89
N GLY A 200 4.53 19.18 -4.49
CA GLY A 200 5.68 19.02 -3.59
C GLY A 200 5.30 18.98 -2.10
N MET A 201 4.01 18.89 -1.76
CA MET A 201 3.60 18.60 -0.38
C MET A 201 4.12 17.23 0.05
N ARG A 202 4.47 17.11 1.34
CA ARG A 202 4.93 15.87 1.94
C ARG A 202 3.76 14.91 2.18
N THR A 203 3.45 14.14 1.13
CA THR A 203 2.38 13.13 1.13
C THR A 203 2.59 12.06 2.19
N GLY A 204 1.48 11.45 2.64
CA GLY A 204 1.51 10.33 3.59
C GLY A 204 1.85 10.69 5.03
N THR A 205 1.92 11.98 5.36
CA THR A 205 2.12 12.48 6.73
C THR A 205 0.79 12.85 7.40
N LEU A 206 0.78 12.88 8.73
CA LEU A 206 -0.42 13.27 9.49
C LEU A 206 -0.89 14.71 9.18
N PRO A 207 -0.01 15.74 9.09
CA PRO A 207 -0.42 17.08 8.67
C PRO A 207 -1.08 17.08 7.29
N PHE A 208 -0.48 16.38 6.33
CA PHE A 208 -1.02 16.26 4.97
C PHE A 208 -2.41 15.62 4.97
N VAL A 209 -2.61 14.49 5.66
CA VAL A 209 -3.91 13.81 5.73
C VAL A 209 -4.99 14.71 6.36
N ARG A 210 -4.66 15.42 7.44
CA ARG A 210 -5.58 16.37 8.09
C ARG A 210 -5.96 17.53 7.17
N HIS A 211 -4.99 18.06 6.44
CA HIS A 211 -5.20 19.11 5.45
C HIS A 211 -6.12 18.63 4.32
N GLN A 212 -5.78 17.48 3.72
CA GLN A 212 -6.55 16.90 2.61
C GLN A 212 -7.99 16.54 3.01
N ARG A 213 -8.23 16.08 4.25
CA ARG A 213 -9.60 15.87 4.76
C ARG A 213 -10.40 17.17 4.73
N LYS A 214 -9.86 18.25 5.30
CA LYS A 214 -10.53 19.56 5.33
C LYS A 214 -10.83 20.08 3.93
N VAL A 215 -9.88 19.93 3.01
CA VAL A 215 -10.01 20.37 1.62
C VAL A 215 -11.08 19.56 0.88
N ARG A 216 -11.08 18.22 1.02
CA ARG A 216 -12.10 17.33 0.44
C ARG A 216 -13.49 17.67 0.97
N ASP A 217 -13.63 17.86 2.28
CA ASP A 217 -14.92 18.18 2.89
C ASP A 217 -15.41 19.55 2.41
N ALA A 218 -14.53 20.55 2.32
CA ALA A 218 -14.87 21.86 1.76
C ALA A 218 -15.22 21.83 0.26
N LEU A 219 -14.63 20.91 -0.52
CA LEU A 219 -15.02 20.67 -1.92
C LEU A 219 -16.42 20.04 -2.02
N ARG A 220 -16.73 19.07 -1.15
CA ARG A 220 -18.06 18.45 -1.07
C ARG A 220 -19.15 19.47 -0.70
N ASP A 221 -18.82 20.41 0.19
CA ASP A 221 -19.72 21.49 0.60
C ASP A 221 -19.82 22.65 -0.42
N GLY A 222 -18.99 22.65 -1.48
CA GLY A 222 -18.92 23.74 -2.46
C GLY A 222 -18.23 25.01 -1.95
N ASN A 223 -17.57 24.94 -0.78
CA ASN A 223 -16.83 26.04 -0.14
C ASN A 223 -15.37 26.14 -0.60
N HIS A 224 -14.94 25.26 -1.50
CA HIS A 224 -13.59 25.26 -2.06
C HIS A 224 -13.63 25.06 -3.58
N ARG A 225 -12.63 25.59 -4.28
CA ARG A 225 -12.42 25.38 -5.71
C ARG A 225 -11.07 24.73 -5.93
N LEU A 226 -11.02 23.87 -6.94
CA LEU A 226 -9.76 23.25 -7.35
C LEU A 226 -8.72 24.32 -7.70
N CYS A 227 -7.49 24.10 -7.26
CA CYS A 227 -6.34 24.94 -7.55
C CYS A 227 -5.06 24.10 -7.67
N ASP A 228 -3.99 24.68 -8.20
CA ASP A 228 -2.71 23.95 -8.40
C ASP A 228 -2.06 23.49 -7.09
N CYS A 229 -2.32 24.21 -5.98
CA CYS A 229 -1.82 23.90 -4.64
C CYS A 229 -2.76 24.55 -3.61
N SER A 230 -3.31 23.74 -2.71
CA SER A 230 -4.30 24.21 -1.73
C SER A 230 -3.72 24.75 -0.42
N ALA A 231 -2.39 24.78 -0.27
CA ALA A 231 -1.71 25.29 0.91
C ALA A 231 -0.62 26.31 0.57
N ASN A 232 -0.23 27.11 1.57
CA ASN A 232 0.88 28.03 1.44
C ASN A 232 2.21 27.25 1.39
N GLN A 233 3.08 27.54 0.42
CA GLN A 233 4.40 26.92 0.29
C GLN A 233 5.35 27.18 1.48
N ASP A 234 5.03 28.17 2.32
CA ASP A 234 5.75 28.45 3.56
C ASP A 234 5.26 27.62 4.76
N ASP A 235 4.21 26.80 4.60
CA ASP A 235 3.77 25.87 5.65
C ASP A 235 4.75 24.71 5.78
N GLU A 236 5.71 24.84 6.70
CA GLU A 236 6.75 23.84 6.97
C GLU A 236 6.20 22.48 7.45
N SER A 237 4.93 22.42 7.89
CA SER A 237 4.28 21.16 8.25
C SER A 237 3.86 20.34 7.02
N LEU A 238 3.62 21.02 5.90
CA LEU A 238 3.23 20.41 4.61
C LEU A 238 4.40 20.39 3.62
N PHE A 239 5.34 21.33 3.71
CA PHE A 239 6.49 21.47 2.82
C PHE A 239 7.81 21.41 3.59
N THR A 240 8.52 20.27 3.53
CA THR A 240 9.75 20.08 4.29
C THR A 240 11.02 20.46 3.55
N ALA A 241 10.96 20.77 2.24
CA ALA A 241 12.15 21.05 1.44
C ALA A 241 13.06 22.14 2.04
N LYS A 242 12.47 23.27 2.47
CA LYS A 242 13.21 24.37 3.12
C LYS A 242 13.76 23.98 4.50
N VAL A 243 13.06 23.12 5.24
CA VAL A 243 13.51 22.60 6.54
C VAL A 243 14.71 21.67 6.33
N GLU A 244 14.60 20.74 5.38
CA GLU A 244 15.65 19.79 5.02
C GLU A 244 16.91 20.50 4.52
N GLU A 245 16.76 21.55 3.72
CA GLU A 245 17.89 22.37 3.26
C GLU A 245 18.59 23.08 4.43
N ARG A 246 17.84 23.70 5.36
CA ARG A 246 18.42 24.29 6.58
C ARG A 246 19.12 23.25 7.44
N LEU A 247 18.53 22.07 7.64
CA LEU A 247 19.15 20.98 8.39
C LEU A 247 20.43 20.49 7.70
N ARG A 248 20.43 20.32 6.37
CA ARG A 248 21.63 19.96 5.61
C ARG A 248 22.72 21.04 5.72
N ALA A 249 22.37 22.32 5.72
CA ALA A 249 23.32 23.41 5.91
C ALA A 249 23.90 23.45 7.34
N LEU A 250 23.08 23.17 8.36
CA LEU A 250 23.52 23.07 9.76
C LEU A 250 24.38 21.83 10.03
N HIS A 251 24.12 20.74 9.32
CA HIS A 251 24.85 19.48 9.41
C HIS A 251 25.89 19.32 8.29
N ALA A 252 26.21 20.39 7.55
CA ALA A 252 27.36 20.40 6.68
C ALA A 252 28.59 20.19 7.57
N SER A 253 29.09 18.95 7.57
CA SER A 253 30.23 18.56 8.40
C SER A 253 31.40 19.51 8.10
N PRO A 254 32.11 20.02 9.12
CA PRO A 254 33.33 20.79 8.91
C PRO A 254 34.44 19.96 8.26
N CYS A 255 34.29 18.63 8.24
CA CYS A 255 35.32 17.71 7.81
C CYS A 255 35.51 17.78 6.30
N SER A 256 36.47 18.62 5.90
CA SER A 256 37.00 18.62 4.55
C SER A 256 37.59 17.24 4.22
N PRO A 257 37.65 16.84 2.94
CA PRO A 257 38.35 15.63 2.53
C PRO A 257 39.78 15.53 3.09
N ASP A 258 40.44 16.68 3.25
CA ASP A 258 41.77 16.78 3.82
C ASP A 258 41.80 16.42 5.32
N GLU A 259 40.80 16.84 6.09
CA GLU A 259 40.67 16.47 7.52
C GLU A 259 40.37 14.98 7.70
N TYR A 260 39.61 14.37 6.79
CA TYR A 260 39.35 12.93 6.80
C TYR A 260 40.61 12.11 6.49
N GLU A 261 41.40 12.51 5.50
CA GLU A 261 42.67 11.86 5.18
C GLU A 261 43.70 12.06 6.29
N ILE A 262 43.72 13.22 6.96
CA ILE A 262 44.57 13.46 8.14
C ILE A 262 44.17 12.55 9.29
N GLU A 263 42.87 12.40 9.60
CA GLU A 263 42.42 11.56 10.71
C GLU A 263 42.64 10.07 10.43
N LYS A 264 42.46 9.64 9.17
CA LYS A 264 42.79 8.29 8.71
C LYS A 264 44.28 7.98 8.86
N LEU A 265 45.16 8.91 8.46
CA LEU A 265 46.61 8.76 8.64
C LEU A 265 47.00 8.68 10.13
N ARG A 266 46.34 9.45 11.01
CA ARG A 266 46.57 9.38 12.46
C ARG A 266 46.12 8.05 13.07
N GLN A 267 45.02 7.47 12.59
CA GLN A 267 44.57 6.14 13.01
C GLN A 267 45.55 5.04 12.54
N GLU A 268 46.01 5.11 11.29
CA GLU A 268 47.00 4.16 10.74
C GLU A 268 48.39 4.26 11.37
N GLU A 269 48.73 5.41 11.97
CA GLU A 269 49.97 5.63 12.74
C GLU A 269 49.82 5.12 14.18
N TYR A 270 48.67 5.38 14.82
CA TYR A 270 48.35 4.88 16.16
C TYR A 270 48.26 3.34 16.22
N GLU A 271 47.71 2.70 15.19
CA GLU A 271 47.66 1.23 15.10
C GLU A 271 49.04 0.59 14.90
N ARG A 272 49.99 1.34 14.32
CA ARG A 272 51.38 0.90 14.12
C ARG A 272 52.17 0.95 15.42
N ASP A 273 52.03 2.01 16.20
CA ASP A 273 52.77 2.22 17.45
C ASP A 273 52.35 1.29 18.60
N TYR A 274 51.17 0.65 18.52
CA TYR A 274 50.66 -0.29 19.52
C TYR A 274 50.79 -1.77 19.11
N SER A 275 51.43 -2.05 17.98
CA SER A 275 51.60 -3.40 17.43
C SER A 275 53.04 -3.97 17.52
N ASP A 276 53.97 -3.24 18.14
CA ASP A 276 55.34 -3.68 18.49
C ASP A 276 55.49 -3.87 20.02
#